data_AF-A0A2V8R057-F1
#
_entry.id   AF-A0A2V8R057-F1
#
_cell.length_a   1.000
_cell.length_b   1.000
_cell.length_c   1.000
_cell.angle_alpha   90.00
_cell.angle_beta   90.00
_cell.angle_gamma   90.00
#
_symmetry.space_group_name_H-M   'P 1'
#
loop_
_entity.id
_entity.type
_entity.pdbx_description
1 polymer ?
#
loop_
_entity_poly.entity_id
_entity_poly.type
_entity_poly.pdbx_seq_one_letter_code
_entity_poly.pdbx_strand_id
1 'polypeptide(L)' 'MIIQSIELREIRLPLIHFFETSFGRTTEHRIILARVIDRDGAEGWGECTAGEGPFYSEEWTETAWPTLKD' A
#
# COMPACT_ATOMS: atom_id res chain seq x y z
N MET A 1 11.37 -21.97 -1.87
CA MET A 1 10.49 -20.94 -1.30
C MET A 1 9.05 -21.26 -1.67
N ILE A 2 8.23 -21.63 -0.68
CA ILE A 2 6.79 -21.84 -0.83
C ILE A 2 6.10 -20.89 0.14
N ILE A 3 5.24 -20.00 -0.36
CA ILE A 3 4.52 -19.04 0.48
C ILE A 3 3.49 -19.80 1.34
N GLN A 4 3.48 -19.52 2.64
CA GLN A 4 2.51 -20.03 3.59
C GLN A 4 1.34 -19.07 3.78
N SER A 5 1.62 -17.77 3.92
CA SER A 5 0.57 -16.76 4.09
C SER A 5 1.02 -15.40 3.60
N ILE A 6 0.05 -14.60 3.16
CA ILE A 6 0.20 -13.18 2.88
C ILE A 6 -0.83 -12.43 3.72
N GLU A 7 -0.39 -11.40 4.43
CA GLU A 7 -1.25 -10.50 5.17
C GLU A 7 -1.15 -9.10 4.57
N LEU A 8 -2.30 -8.54 4.17
CA LEU A 8 -2.40 -7.16 3.68
C LEU A 8 -2.87 -6.24 4.80
N ARG A 9 -2.21 -5.10 4.96
CA ARG A 9 -2.58 -4.05 5.92
C ARG A 9 -2.66 -2.71 5.21
N GLU A 10 -3.78 -2.01 5.30
CA GLU A 10 -3.83 -0.58 5.00
C GLU A 10 -3.47 0.19 6.27
N ILE A 11 -2.44 1.01 6.21
CA ILE A 11 -2.09 1.97 7.26
C ILE A 11 -2.34 3.40 6.77
N ARG A 12 -2.58 4.29 7.73
CA ARG A 12 -2.86 5.71 7.50
C ARG A 12 -1.90 6.54 8.33
N LEU A 13 -1.03 7.28 7.66
CA LEU A 13 -0.02 8.11 8.30
C LEU A 13 -0.29 9.59 8.03
N PRO A 14 -0.61 10.40 9.05
CA PRO A 14 -0.70 11.84 8.90
C PRO A 14 0.65 12.41 8.44
N LEU A 15 0.63 13.28 7.42
CA LEU A 15 1.83 13.98 6.98
C LEU A 15 2.16 15.10 7.98
N ILE A 16 3.46 15.31 8.25
CA ILE A 16 3.93 16.40 9.13
C ILE A 16 3.52 17.77 8.56
N HIS A 17 3.58 17.90 7.24
CA HIS A 17 3.06 19.03 6.46
C HIS A 17 2.23 18.47 5.32
N PHE A 18 1.16 19.18 4.95
CA PHE A 18 0.42 18.81 3.75
C PHE A 18 1.34 18.88 2.52
N PHE A 19 1.09 18.00 1.54
CA PHE A 19 1.78 18.00 0.26
C PHE A 19 0.80 18.43 -0.83
N GLU A 20 1.18 19.39 -1.67
CA GLU A 20 0.29 19.99 -2.67
C GLU A 20 0.92 19.93 -4.06
N THR A 21 0.14 19.43 -5.02
CA THR A 21 0.49 19.33 -6.43
C THR A 21 -0.64 19.93 -7.29
N SER A 22 -0.52 19.88 -8.61
CA SER A 22 -1.62 20.26 -9.52
C SER A 22 -2.89 19.42 -9.33
N PHE A 23 -2.80 18.24 -8.71
CA PHE A 23 -3.94 17.35 -8.45
C PHE A 23 -4.64 17.62 -7.11
N GLY A 24 -4.10 18.54 -6.30
CA GLY A 24 -4.67 18.92 -5.01
C GLY A 24 -3.71 18.69 -3.86
N ARG A 25 -4.29 18.72 -2.66
CA ARG A 25 -3.58 18.65 -1.38
C ARG A 25 -3.82 17.31 -0.68
N THR A 26 -2.73 16.65 -0.29
CA THR A 26 -2.72 15.44 0.54
C THR A 26 -2.31 15.78 1.97
N THR A 27 -3.02 15.26 2.95
CA THR A 27 -2.73 15.45 4.39
C THR A 27 -2.47 14.14 5.14
N GLU A 28 -2.86 13.01 4.55
CA GLU A 28 -2.69 11.65 5.06
C GLU A 28 -2.16 10.78 3.93
N HIS A 29 -1.16 9.95 4.22
CA HIS A 29 -0.65 8.94 3.31
C HIS A 29 -1.29 7.59 3.63
N ARG A 30 -1.99 6.99 2.66
CA ARG A 30 -2.54 5.63 2.74
C ARG A 30 -1.58 4.67 2.09
N ILE A 31 -1.17 3.64 2.83
CA ILE A 31 -0.15 2.70 2.38
C ILE A 31 -0.68 1.28 2.57
N ILE A 32 -0.54 0.45 1.54
CA ILE A 32 -0.80 -0.99 1.64
C ILE A 32 0.54 -1.70 1.88
N LEU A 33 0.63 -2.41 3.00
CA LEU A 33 1.76 -3.27 3.33
C LEU A 33 1.38 -4.73 3.09
N ALA A 34 2.28 -5.49 2.47
CA ALA A 34 2.17 -6.93 2.32
C ALA A 34 3.23 -7.61 3.18
N ARG A 35 2.79 -8.40 4.16
CA ARG A 35 3.65 -9.28 4.95
C ARG A 35 3.55 -10.69 4.42
N VAL A 36 4.67 -11.24 3.95
CA VAL A 36 4.73 -12.58 3.35
C VAL A 36 5.54 -13.48 4.27
N ILE A 37 5.00 -14.66 4.56
CA ILE A 37 5.67 -15.69 5.36
C ILE A 37 5.77 -16.95 4.51
N ASP A 38 6.96 -17.54 4.42
CA ASP A 38 7.16 -18.84 3.76
C ASP A 38 6.99 -20.02 4.72
N ARG A 39 6.95 -21.24 4.18
CA ARG A 39 6.78 -22.47 5.00
C ARG A 39 7.96 -22.79 5.91
N ASP A 40 9.12 -22.19 5.66
CA ASP A 40 10.32 -22.35 6.49
C ASP A 40 10.36 -21.28 7.61
N GLY A 41 9.38 -20.36 7.64
CA GLY A 41 9.20 -19.33 8.65
C GLY A 41 9.93 -18.01 8.33
N ALA A 42 10.53 -17.86 7.16
CA ALA A 42 11.12 -16.59 6.75
C ALA A 42 10.02 -15.55 6.47
N GLU A 43 10.27 -14.31 6.87
CA GLU A 43 9.34 -13.19 6.74
C GLU A 43 9.91 -12.09 5.83
N GLY A 44 9.06 -11.55 4.98
CA GLY A 44 9.37 -10.40 4.12
C GLY A 44 8.23 -9.38 4.11
N TRP A 45 8.58 -8.12 3.85
CA TRP A 45 7.65 -7.00 3.75
C TRP A 45 7.77 -6.32 2.39
N GLY A 46 6.63 -5.97 1.81
CA GLY A 46 6.51 -5.14 0.62
C GLY A 46 5.56 -3.98 0.86
N GLU A 47 5.80 -2.87 0.17
CA GLU A 47 4.97 -1.67 0.19
C GLU A 47 4.39 -1.44 -1.22
N CYS A 48 3.07 -1.24 -1.30
CA CYS A 48 2.43 -0.73 -2.51
C CYS A 48 2.47 0.79 -2.49
N THR A 49 3.03 1.39 -3.54
CA THR A 49 3.21 2.85 -3.65
C THR A 49 2.04 3.55 -4.33
N ALA A 50 0.93 2.85 -4.57
CA ALA A 50 -0.27 3.43 -5.14
C ALA A 50 -0.93 4.36 -4.11
N GLY A 51 -1.04 5.65 -4.43
CA GLY A 51 -1.57 6.68 -3.54
C GLY A 51 -3.09 6.59 -3.34
N GLU A 52 -3.67 7.62 -2.71
CA GLU A 52 -5.06 7.63 -2.23
C GLU A 52 -6.09 7.78 -3.35
N GLY A 53 -5.66 8.20 -4.53
CA GLY A 53 -6.52 8.45 -5.68
C GLY A 53 -5.77 8.43 -7.00
N PRO A 54 -6.47 8.42 -8.14
CA PRO A 54 -5.91 8.29 -9.48
C PRO A 54 -5.30 9.62 -9.97
N PHE A 55 -4.33 10.16 -9.21
CA PHE A 55 -3.72 11.45 -9.48
C PHE A 55 -2.42 11.32 -10.26
N TYR A 56 -1.58 10.35 -9.89
CA TYR A 56 -0.29 10.09 -10.54
C TYR A 56 -0.39 9.01 -11.61
N SER A 57 -1.16 7.96 -11.34
CA SER A 57 -1.34 6.77 -12.18
C SER A 57 -2.78 6.27 -12.15
N GLU A 58 -3.08 5.27 -12.97
CA GLU A 58 -4.37 4.55 -12.96
C GLU A 58 -4.51 3.57 -11.78
N GLU A 59 -3.44 3.41 -10.99
CA GLU A 59 -3.43 2.64 -9.74
C GLU A 59 -3.56 3.57 -8.53
N TRP A 60 -4.44 3.22 -7.59
CA TRP A 60 -4.62 3.87 -6.29
C TRP A 60 -5.10 2.85 -5.25
N THR A 61 -5.16 3.20 -3.96
CA THR A 61 -5.40 2.24 -2.87
C THR A 61 -6.61 1.33 -3.10
N GLU A 62 -7.74 1.86 -3.60
CA GLU A 62 -8.98 1.11 -3.84
C GLU A 62 -8.89 0.15 -5.03
N THR A 63 -8.02 0.38 -6.01
CA THR A 63 -7.80 -0.56 -7.10
C THR A 63 -6.68 -1.54 -6.78
N ALA A 64 -5.61 -1.07 -6.13
CA ALA A 64 -4.50 -1.91 -5.70
C ALA A 64 -4.95 -2.97 -4.68
N TRP A 65 -5.84 -2.63 -3.74
CA TRP A 65 -6.29 -3.56 -2.70
C TRP A 65 -6.92 -4.84 -3.25
N PRO A 66 -7.99 -4.81 -4.07
CA PRO A 66 -8.57 -6.03 -4.63
C PRO A 66 -7.57 -6.76 -5.54
N THR A 67 -6.73 -6.05 -6.30
CA THR A 67 -5.70 -6.67 -7.15
C THR A 67 -4.62 -7.41 -6.35
N LEU A 68 -4.28 -6.95 -5.15
CA LEU A 68 -3.31 -7.64 -4.28
C LEU A 68 -3.95 -8.78 -3.48
N LYS A 69 -5.26 -8.66 -3.19
CA LYS A 69 -5.99 -9.60 -2.34
C LYS A 69 -6.43 -10.86 -3.11
N ASP A 70 -6.86 -10.69 -4.36
CA ASP A 70 -7.50 -11.72 -5.18
C ASP A 70 -6.54 -12.32 -6.22
#